data_AF-A0A2D4MFD6-F1
#
_entry.id   AF-A0A2D4MFD6-F1
#
_cell.length_a   1.000
_cell.length_b   1.000
_cell.length_c   1.000
_cell.angle_alpha   90.00
_cell.angle_beta   90.00
_cell.angle_gamma   90.00
#
_symmetry.space_group_name_H-M   'P 1'
#
loop_
_entity.id
_entity.type
_entity.pdbx_description
1 polymer ?
#
loop_
_entity_poly.entity_id
_entity_poly.type
_entity_poly.pdbx_seq_one_letter_code
_entity_poly.pdbx_strand_id
1 'polypeptide(L)'
;ESSVPSVSEILQNYKNKFAHRFTSEDEEYQKYVQRPADPPPLLEDWRNRSGGNQRYRDRESSVPSVSEILQNYKNKFAHRFTSEDEEYQKYVQRPADPPPLLEDWRNRSGGNQRYRDR
;
A
#
# COMPACT_ATOMS: atom_id res chain seq x y z
N GLU A 1 0.86 12.29 40.53
CA GLU A 1 0.46 12.75 39.18
C GLU A 1 1.51 12.28 38.17
N SER A 2 1.09 11.63 37.08
CA SER A 2 1.98 11.26 35.99
C SER A 2 2.28 12.53 35.17
N SER A 3 3.42 13.18 35.43
CA SER A 3 3.91 14.27 34.58
C SER A 3 4.25 13.69 33.21
N VAL A 4 3.42 13.99 32.21
CA VAL A 4 3.74 13.66 30.80
C VAL A 4 4.88 14.58 30.39
N PRO A 5 6.06 14.07 30.02
CA PRO A 5 7.19 14.90 29.67
C PRO A 5 6.84 15.79 28.47
N SER A 6 7.33 17.02 28.50
CA SER A 6 7.10 17.98 27.43
C SER A 6 7.72 17.49 26.12
N VAL A 7 7.16 17.92 24.98
CA VAL A 7 7.70 17.60 23.65
C VAL A 7 9.18 17.98 23.55
N SER A 8 9.60 19.08 24.18
CA SER A 8 11.00 19.50 24.20
C SER A 8 11.90 18.51 24.95
N GLU A 9 11.44 17.98 26.09
CA GLU A 9 12.18 16.99 26.89
C GLU A 9 12.28 15.66 26.16
N ILE A 10 11.19 15.22 25.52
CA ILE A 10 11.18 14.02 24.68
C ILE A 10 12.19 14.16 23.53
N LEU A 11 12.22 15.31 22.88
CA LEU A 11 13.09 15.57 21.73
C LEU A 11 14.57 15.60 22.14
N GLN A 12 14.90 16.20 23.28
CA GLN A 12 16.27 16.16 23.83
C GLN A 12 16.67 14.75 24.24
N ASN A 13 15.76 13.98 24.85
CA ASN A 13 16.01 12.59 25.20
C ASN A 13 16.36 11.74 23.97
N TYR A 14 15.60 11.89 22.87
CA TYR A 14 15.85 11.17 21.63
C TYR A 14 17.15 11.60 20.93
N LYS A 15 17.48 12.90 20.93
CA LYS A 15 18.76 13.39 20.40
C LYS A 15 19.95 12.74 21.09
N ASN A 16 19.90 12.62 22.41
CA ASN A 16 20.98 12.01 23.18
C ASN A 16 21.04 10.48 22.95
N LYS A 17 19.89 9.80 22.95
CA LYS A 17 19.83 8.34 22.74
C LYS A 17 20.35 7.91 21.37
N PHE A 18 20.15 8.73 20.35
CA PHE A 18 20.54 8.43 18.97
C PHE A 18 21.66 9.34 18.47
N ALA A 19 22.47 9.91 19.38
CA ALA A 19 23.56 10.84 19.04
C ALA A 19 24.56 10.22 18.03
N HIS A 20 24.77 8.91 18.12
CA HIS A 20 25.70 8.16 17.27
C HIS A 20 25.03 7.51 16.06
N ARG A 21 23.72 7.70 15.85
CA ARG A 21 22.98 7.01 14.79
C ARG A 21 23.61 7.27 13.42
N PHE A 22 23.82 6.20 12.65
CA PHE A 22 24.47 6.23 11.33
C PHE A 22 25.94 6.67 11.30
N THR A 23 26.63 6.64 12.44
CA THR A 23 28.07 6.90 12.51
C THR A 23 28.87 5.59 12.58
N SER A 24 30.20 5.68 12.66
CA SER A 24 31.07 4.52 12.90
C SER A 24 30.86 3.88 14.27
N GLU A 25 30.30 4.61 15.23
CA GLU A 25 30.04 4.14 16.60
C GLU A 25 28.69 3.41 16.72
N ASP A 26 27.85 3.45 15.67
CA ASP A 26 26.57 2.73 15.60
C ASP A 26 26.80 1.28 15.12
N GLU A 27 26.89 0.35 16.07
CA GLU A 27 27.10 -1.07 15.78
C GLU A 27 26.01 -1.68 14.88
N GLU A 28 24.76 -1.23 15.01
CA GLU A 28 23.64 -1.75 14.21
C GLU A 28 23.79 -1.30 12.76
N TYR A 29 24.13 -0.04 12.56
CA TYR A 29 24.42 0.50 11.23
C TYR A 29 25.65 -0.15 10.60
N GLN A 30 26.74 -0.34 11.36
CA GLN A 30 27.94 -1.01 10.84
C GLN A 30 27.65 -2.46 10.41
N LYS A 31 26.82 -3.18 11.17
CA LYS A 31 26.36 -4.51 10.77
C LYS A 31 25.55 -4.47 9.48
N TYR A 32 24.73 -3.44 9.28
CA TYR A 32 23.94 -3.28 8.05
C TYR A 32 24.84 -2.99 6.83
N VAL A 33 25.82 -2.09 6.97
CA VAL A 33 26.78 -1.74 5.91
C VAL A 33 27.61 -2.94 5.44
N GLN A 34 27.90 -3.88 6.34
CA GLN A 34 28.64 -5.10 6.01
C GLN A 34 27.80 -6.18 5.31
N ARG A 35 26.46 -6.02 5.23
CA ARG A 35 25.61 -7.03 4.59
C ARG A 35 25.84 -7.04 3.08
N PRO A 36 25.95 -8.23 2.46
CA PRO A 36 25.87 -8.32 1.01
C PRO A 36 24.49 -7.87 0.54
N ALA A 37 24.39 -7.46 -0.72
CA ALA A 37 23.09 -7.14 -1.32
C ALA A 37 22.19 -8.39 -1.28
N ASP A 38 21.01 -8.25 -0.68
CA ASP A 38 20.04 -9.34 -0.62
C ASP A 38 19.57 -9.69 -2.04
N PRO A 39 19.62 -10.97 -2.44
CA PRO A 39 19.10 -11.37 -3.74
C PRO A 39 17.58 -11.16 -3.79
N PRO A 40 17.01 -10.84 -4.96
CA PRO A 40 15.57 -10.72 -5.09
C PRO A 40 14.89 -12.06 -4.71
N PRO A 41 13.69 -12.02 -4.11
CA PRO A 41 13.00 -13.23 -3.68
C PRO A 41 12.69 -14.10 -4.90
N LEU A 42 13.05 -15.38 -4.80
CA LEU A 42 12.68 -16.39 -5.79
C LEU A 42 11.26 -16.87 -5.52
N LEU A 43 10.41 -16.88 -6.55
CA LEU A 43 9.04 -17.37 -6.46
C LEU A 43 8.95 -18.68 -7.26
N GLU A 44 8.90 -19.80 -6.55
CA GLU A 44 8.56 -21.10 -7.15
C GLU A 44 7.05 -21.19 -7.39
N ASP A 45 6.66 -21.88 -8.46
CA ASP A 45 5.26 -22.26 -8.72
C ASP A 45 4.23 -21.10 -8.79
N TRP A 46 4.67 -19.89 -9.16
CA TRP A 46 3.80 -18.72 -9.32
C TRP A 46 2.57 -18.98 -10.20
N ARG A 47 2.70 -19.83 -11.23
CA ARG A 47 1.63 -20.17 -12.19
C ARG A 47 0.76 -21.35 -11.75
N ASN A 48 1.18 -22.14 -10.77
CA ASN A 48 0.53 -23.40 -10.40
C ASN A 48 -0.63 -23.21 -9.41
N ARG A 49 -0.91 -21.98 -8.96
CA ARG A 49 -2.14 -21.62 -8.22
C ARG A 49 -3.42 -21.62 -9.07
N SER A 50 -3.35 -21.95 -10.35
CA SER A 50 -4.56 -22.24 -11.14
C SER A 50 -5.09 -23.64 -10.82
N GLY A 51 -5.50 -23.83 -9.55
CA GLY A 51 -6.44 -24.89 -9.18
C GLY A 51 -7.81 -24.51 -9.74
N GLY A 52 -8.08 -24.89 -10.99
CA GLY A 52 -9.31 -24.49 -11.68
C GLY A 52 -9.61 -25.35 -12.90
N ASN A 53 -10.39 -26.42 -12.67
CA ASN A 53 -11.27 -27.09 -13.62
C ASN A 53 -10.78 -27.28 -15.08
N GLN A 54 -10.51 -28.53 -15.44
CA GLN A 54 -10.74 -29.05 -16.79
C GLN A 54 -12.25 -29.09 -17.11
N ARG A 55 -12.94 -27.95 -17.09
CA ARG A 55 -14.29 -27.84 -17.65
C ARG A 55 -14.18 -26.86 -18.81
N TYR A 56 -14.75 -27.24 -19.94
CA TYR A 56 -14.71 -26.56 -21.24
C TYR A 56 -13.47 -26.84 -22.08
N ARG A 57 -13.30 -28.11 -22.48
CA ARG A 57 -12.46 -28.48 -23.63
C ARG A 57 -13.19 -28.32 -24.98
N ASP A 58 -14.51 -28.09 -24.96
CA ASP A 58 -15.35 -28.12 -26.17
C ASP A 58 -16.17 -26.86 -26.43
N ARG A 59 -15.84 -25.72 -25.80
CA ARG A 59 -16.30 -24.43 -26.32
C ARG A 59 -15.10 -23.81 -27.00
N GLU A 60 -15.19 -23.59 -28.32
CA GLU A 60 -14.25 -22.76 -29.07
C GLU A 60 -14.15 -21.39 -28.39
N SER A 61 -13.31 -21.28 -27.36
CA SER A 61 -12.86 -20.01 -26.88
C SER A 61 -11.85 -19.54 -27.91
N SER A 62 -12.34 -18.84 -28.93
CA SER A 62 -11.51 -17.86 -29.61
C SER A 62 -11.11 -16.86 -28.53
N VAL A 63 -10.04 -17.17 -27.81
CA VAL A 63 -9.41 -16.23 -26.89
C VAL A 63 -8.99 -15.09 -27.81
N PRO A 64 -9.53 -13.87 -27.63
CA PRO A 64 -9.18 -12.74 -28.47
C PRO A 64 -7.67 -12.61 -28.52
N SER A 65 -7.12 -12.38 -29.71
CA SER A 65 -5.67 -12.18 -29.84
C SER A 65 -5.23 -11.04 -28.90
N VAL A 66 -3.99 -11.08 -28.42
CA VAL A 66 -3.43 -10.01 -27.58
C VAL A 66 -3.63 -8.63 -28.21
N SER A 67 -3.55 -8.55 -29.54
CA SER A 67 -3.85 -7.32 -30.28
C SER A 67 -5.30 -6.87 -30.12
N GLU A 68 -6.26 -7.78 -30.19
CA GLU A 68 -7.69 -7.51 -30.03
C GLU A 68 -8.02 -7.07 -28.60
N ILE A 69 -7.39 -7.70 -27.61
CA ILE A 69 -7.49 -7.28 -26.21
C ILE A 69 -6.98 -5.85 -26.06
N LEU A 70 -5.77 -5.54 -26.56
CA LEU A 70 -5.19 -4.20 -26.46
C LEU A 70 -6.07 -3.14 -27.15
N GLN A 71 -6.63 -3.45 -28.32
CA GLN A 71 -7.55 -2.53 -29.00
C GLN A 71 -8.86 -2.34 -28.21
N ASN A 72 -9.41 -3.41 -27.61
CA ASN A 72 -10.59 -3.31 -26.76
C ASN A 72 -10.35 -2.38 -25.57
N TYR A 73 -9.22 -2.54 -24.88
CA TYR A 73 -8.82 -1.66 -23.77
C TYR A 73 -8.63 -0.22 -24.23
N LYS A 74 -7.93 0.01 -25.35
CA LYS A 74 -7.73 1.35 -25.90
C LYS A 74 -9.06 2.05 -26.19
N ASN A 75 -10.04 1.34 -26.74
CA ASN A 75 -11.36 1.89 -27.05
C ASN A 75 -12.18 2.16 -25.78
N LYS A 76 -12.18 1.25 -24.80
CA LYS A 76 -12.92 1.41 -23.53
C LYS A 76 -12.48 2.65 -22.73
N PHE A 77 -11.22 3.04 -22.86
CA PHE A 77 -10.65 4.17 -22.13
C PHE A 77 -10.33 5.37 -23.03
N ALA A 78 -10.79 5.38 -24.28
CA ALA A 78 -10.46 6.43 -25.25
C ALA A 78 -10.84 7.84 -24.75
N HIS A 79 -11.93 7.94 -24.00
CA HIS A 79 -12.46 9.19 -23.47
C HIS A 79 -12.08 9.45 -22.02
N ARG A 80 -11.33 8.54 -21.38
CA ARG A 80 -10.96 8.69 -19.96
C ARG A 80 -10.19 9.99 -19.77
N PHE A 81 -10.58 10.78 -18.77
CA PHE A 81 -9.99 12.10 -18.49
C PHE A 81 -10.24 13.18 -19.54
N THR A 82 -11.19 12.98 -20.46
CA THR A 82 -11.61 14.04 -21.40
C THR A 82 -12.86 14.77 -20.88
N SER A 83 -13.32 15.80 -21.60
CA SER A 83 -14.60 16.46 -21.34
C SER A 83 -15.82 15.57 -21.58
N GLU A 84 -15.65 14.49 -22.33
CA GLU A 84 -16.70 13.51 -22.63
C GLU A 84 -16.86 12.47 -21.49
N ASP A 85 -15.89 12.38 -20.58
CA ASP A 85 -15.96 11.52 -19.39
C ASP A 85 -16.70 12.20 -18.25
N GLU A 86 -17.99 11.87 -18.09
CA GLU A 86 -18.85 12.43 -17.05
C GLU A 86 -18.33 12.18 -15.62
N GLU A 87 -17.69 11.05 -15.37
CA GLU A 87 -17.15 10.72 -14.04
C GLU A 87 -15.95 11.61 -13.72
N TYR A 88 -15.06 11.79 -14.71
CA TYR A 88 -13.94 12.70 -14.57
C TYR A 88 -14.39 14.15 -14.40
N GLN A 89 -15.38 14.61 -15.18
CA GLN A 89 -15.91 15.96 -15.03
C GLN A 89 -16.53 16.18 -13.64
N LYS A 90 -17.20 15.18 -13.06
CA LYS A 90 -17.66 15.22 -11.66
C LYS A 90 -16.49 15.31 -10.68
N TYR A 91 -15.38 14.61 -10.94
CA TYR A 91 -14.19 14.65 -10.10
C TYR A 91 -13.51 16.02 -10.12
N VAL A 92 -13.34 16.62 -11.30
CA VAL A 92 -12.73 17.96 -11.47
C VAL A 92 -13.54 19.04 -10.74
N GLN A 93 -14.86 18.88 -10.68
CA GLN A 93 -15.77 19.80 -9.99
C GLN A 93 -15.84 19.58 -8.48
N ARG A 94 -15.19 18.54 -7.93
CA ARG A 94 -15.22 18.32 -6.48
C ARG A 94 -14.47 19.45 -5.77
N PRO A 95 -15.02 19.97 -4.65
CA PRO A 95 -14.21 20.77 -3.75
C PRO A 95 -13.02 19.93 -3.31
N ALA A 96 -11.87 20.57 -3.06
CA ALA A 96 -10.73 19.87 -2.50
C ALA A 96 -11.18 19.15 -1.22
N ASP A 97 -10.92 17.84 -1.16
CA ASP A 97 -11.19 17.08 0.05
C ASP A 97 -10.46 17.77 1.20
N PRO A 98 -11.15 18.08 2.32
CA PRO A 98 -10.49 18.67 3.46
C PRO A 98 -9.35 17.72 3.90
N PRO A 99 -8.18 18.26 4.29
CA PRO A 99 -7.08 17.41 4.72
C PRO A 99 -7.58 16.48 5.83
N PRO A 100 -7.17 15.21 5.83
CA PRO A 100 -7.63 14.27 6.84
C PRO A 100 -7.34 14.84 8.22
N LEU A 101 -8.35 14.85 9.08
CA LEU A 101 -8.14 15.24 10.47
C LEU A 101 -7.12 14.27 11.08
N LEU A 102 -6.02 14.82 11.58
CA LEU A 102 -5.08 14.07 12.40
C LEU A 102 -5.75 13.75 13.73
N GLU A 103 -6.55 12.69 13.77
CA GLU A 103 -6.93 12.06 15.02
C GLU A 103 -5.74 11.28 15.55
N ASP A 104 -5.39 11.51 16.82
CA ASP A 104 -4.39 10.71 17.53
C ASP A 104 -4.71 9.23 17.33
N TRP A 105 -3.73 8.47 16.82
CA TRP A 105 -3.89 7.06 16.49
C TRP A 105 -4.32 6.20 17.70
N ARG A 106 -4.11 6.69 18.93
CA ARG A 106 -4.64 6.11 20.18
C ARG A 106 -6.16 6.10 20.28
N ASN A 107 -6.83 7.02 19.58
CA ASN A 107 -8.28 7.14 19.55
C ASN A 107 -8.92 6.19 18.51
N ARG A 108 -8.12 5.52 17.68
CA ARG A 108 -8.58 4.44 16.78
C ARG A 108 -8.82 3.12 17.52
N SER A 109 -9.31 3.18 18.75
CA SER A 109 -9.77 2.01 19.50
C SER A 109 -11.16 1.61 19.00
N GLY A 110 -11.22 1.14 17.76
CA GLY A 110 -12.37 0.43 17.20
C GLY A 110 -12.47 -0.94 17.86
N GLY A 111 -13.03 -0.96 19.07
CA GLY A 111 -13.32 -2.17 19.82
C GLY A 111 -14.14 -3.15 18.98
N ASN A 112 -13.57 -4.32 18.77
CA ASN A 112 -14.26 -5.53 18.35
C ASN A 112 -15.23 -5.96 19.48
N GLN A 113 -16.39 -5.31 19.59
CA GLN A 113 -17.50 -5.83 20.37
C GLN A 113 -18.12 -6.99 19.60
N ARG A 114 -17.50 -8.17 19.75
CA ARG A 114 -18.24 -9.43 19.56
C ARG A 114 -19.31 -9.46 20.63
N TYR A 115 -20.58 -9.43 20.22
CA TYR A 115 -21.72 -9.75 21.06
C TYR A 115 -21.42 -11.05 21.83
N ARG A 116 -21.11 -10.92 23.12
CA ARG A 116 -21.31 -11.98 24.09
C ARG A 116 -22.53 -11.56 24.88
N ASP A 117 -23.69 -11.89 24.34
CA ASP A 117 -24.90 -12.03 25.13
C ASP A 117 -25.47 -13.43 24.91
N ARG A 118 -25.51 -14.15 26.03
CA ARG A 118 -26.28 -15.36 26.38
C ARG A 118 -26.11 -16.63 25.57
#